data_AF-B7G3V6-F1
#
_entry.id   AF-B7G3V6-F1
#
_cell.length_a   1.000
_cell.length_b   1.000
_cell.length_c   1.000
_cell.angle_alpha   90.00
_cell.angle_beta   90.00
_cell.angle_gamma   90.00
#
_symmetry.space_group_name_H-M   'P 1'
#
loop_
_entity.id
_entity.type
_entity.pdbx_description
1 polymer ?
#
loop_
_entity_poly.entity_id
_entity_poly.type
_entity_poly.pdbx_seq_one_letter_code
_entity_poly.pdbx_strand_id
1 'polypeptide(L)'
;MEGRIPEEDPLKWERMYQEGGNAAPFKLEGMMNLQQSSEVRVVSFDLDNTLWVTSATISAANEALAAFLDARGVVQPQRIETIMGILFKENKERYCPIEVEQAKAPALLTLLRKDAIRKILLDDNGYSSESAECSAEEAFQTWTNARHDAITFNMAEAVKECLQEIAAIQTSDGHSVVIGAITDGNSDPRLIDELSKYFHFCVNAEKVGISKPDKRIYLKAVQELAGHPSLKHLLPDDDAQDYELESRLGPWWVHVGDDFIKDVVAAKDLNMRSVWARELVLNKQVDYALSEGKPERSVEALVKDVSKNEVVKMQVGATDYLVNSLHQEFADAIVDRFGEVATVLNAWHSEGLVKTSTPLQIVENDVTVQEEVVLRPEVESGDTENDRTPNIKNGGSKFCLFCRNTLPGAAKFCSECGEGQH
;
A
#
# COMPACT_ATOMS: atom_id res chain seq x y z
N MET A 1 21.98 20.65 -52.28
CA MET A 1 22.03 20.43 -50.82
C MET A 1 20.65 19.97 -50.41
N GLU A 2 20.46 18.67 -50.24
CA GLU A 2 19.25 18.09 -49.63
C GLU A 2 19.75 17.12 -48.56
N GLY A 3 19.48 17.44 -47.30
CA GLY A 3 19.88 16.64 -46.14
C GLY A 3 18.82 15.57 -45.86
N ARG A 4 19.20 14.30 -45.94
CA ARG A 4 18.41 13.14 -45.53
C ARG A 4 18.23 13.11 -44.02
N ILE A 5 17.01 12.80 -43.60
CA ILE A 5 16.68 12.33 -42.24
C ILE A 5 17.28 10.91 -42.08
N PRO A 6 17.89 10.54 -40.94
CA PRO A 6 18.42 9.19 -40.75
C PRO A 6 17.28 8.19 -40.56
N GLU A 7 17.25 7.13 -41.37
CA GLU A 7 16.41 5.95 -41.12
C GLU A 7 16.96 5.19 -39.91
N GLU A 8 16.12 4.95 -38.90
CA GLU A 8 16.46 4.11 -37.76
C GLU A 8 16.56 2.64 -38.18
N ASP A 9 17.63 1.98 -37.74
CA ASP A 9 17.94 0.57 -38.01
C ASP A 9 16.93 -0.36 -37.31
N PRO A 10 16.04 -1.02 -38.06
CA PRO A 10 14.96 -1.83 -37.48
C PRO A 10 15.45 -3.13 -36.83
N LEU A 11 16.74 -3.47 -36.95
CA LEU A 11 17.34 -4.70 -36.43
C LEU A 11 18.32 -4.46 -35.27
N LYS A 12 18.34 -3.23 -34.72
CA LYS A 12 19.14 -2.86 -33.53
C LYS A 12 18.88 -3.78 -32.34
N TRP A 13 17.63 -4.18 -32.13
CA TRP A 13 17.21 -5.02 -31.00
C TRP A 13 17.56 -6.49 -31.16
N GLU A 14 17.59 -7.02 -32.39
CA GLU A 14 17.98 -8.42 -32.66
C GLU A 14 19.48 -8.65 -32.46
N ARG A 15 20.32 -7.65 -32.74
CA ARG A 15 21.77 -7.73 -32.47
C ARG A 15 22.10 -7.72 -30.98
N MET A 16 21.32 -7.01 -30.16
CA MET A 16 21.47 -7.07 -28.69
C MET A 16 21.14 -8.44 -28.09
N TYR A 17 20.34 -9.27 -28.77
CA TYR A 17 20.00 -10.62 -28.29
C TYR A 17 20.99 -11.71 -28.74
N GLN A 18 21.75 -11.47 -29.81
CA GLN A 18 22.67 -12.48 -30.37
C GLN A 18 24.11 -12.37 -29.83
N GLU A 19 24.51 -11.22 -29.29
CA GLU A 19 25.76 -11.08 -28.55
C GLU A 19 25.56 -11.51 -27.08
N GLY A 20 25.73 -12.80 -26.83
CA GLY A 20 25.70 -13.39 -25.50
C GLY A 20 26.72 -12.75 -24.55
N GLY A 21 26.24 -11.83 -23.73
CA GLY A 21 26.92 -11.37 -22.53
C GLY A 21 26.56 -12.31 -21.37
N ASN A 22 27.57 -13.00 -20.83
CA ASN A 22 27.49 -13.81 -19.62
C ASN A 22 26.82 -13.06 -18.47
N ALA A 23 25.50 -13.21 -18.32
CA ALA A 23 24.84 -12.98 -17.05
C ALA A 23 24.99 -14.27 -16.22
N ALA A 24 25.66 -14.15 -15.08
CA ALA A 24 25.77 -15.23 -14.10
C ALA A 24 24.39 -15.82 -13.79
N PRO A 25 24.31 -17.13 -13.47
CA PRO A 25 23.04 -17.75 -13.10
C PRO A 25 22.43 -16.95 -11.95
N PHE A 26 21.18 -16.51 -12.14
CA PHE A 26 20.38 -15.86 -11.11
C PHE A 26 20.22 -16.88 -9.99
N LYS A 27 21.08 -16.78 -8.98
CA LYS A 27 21.00 -17.59 -7.78
C LYS A 27 19.74 -17.18 -7.04
N LEU A 28 18.84 -18.14 -6.87
CA LEU A 28 17.72 -18.10 -5.94
C LEU A 28 18.25 -18.22 -4.48
N GLU A 29 19.27 -17.44 -4.14
CA GLU A 29 19.86 -17.29 -2.81
C GLU A 29 19.81 -15.79 -2.50
N GLY A 30 18.67 -15.31 -1.98
CA GLY A 30 18.49 -13.87 -1.74
C GLY A 30 17.19 -13.43 -1.07
N MET A 31 16.18 -14.29 -0.92
CA MET A 31 15.03 -14.03 -0.03
C MET A 31 15.18 -14.82 1.29
N MET A 32 16.39 -14.80 1.85
CA MET A 32 16.50 -14.98 3.28
C MET A 32 16.05 -13.68 3.91
N ASN A 33 14.97 -13.79 4.69
CA ASN A 33 14.43 -12.77 5.59
C ASN A 33 15.50 -12.41 6.63
N LEU A 34 16.57 -11.73 6.22
CA LEU A 34 17.51 -11.09 7.12
C LEU A 34 16.83 -9.79 7.55
N GLN A 35 15.88 -9.92 8.49
CA GLN A 35 15.45 -8.80 9.32
C GLN A 35 16.69 -8.25 10.03
N GLN A 36 17.40 -7.32 9.39
CA GLN A 36 18.23 -6.37 10.09
C GLN A 36 17.26 -5.58 10.97
N SER A 37 17.03 -6.02 12.21
CA SER A 37 16.19 -5.24 13.12
C SER A 37 17.00 -4.01 13.51
N SER A 38 16.52 -2.84 13.09
CA SER A 38 17.02 -1.54 13.55
C SER A 38 16.09 -0.99 14.61
N GLU A 39 16.59 -0.11 15.45
CA GLU A 39 15.74 0.65 16.36
C GLU A 39 14.80 1.58 15.58
N VAL A 40 13.67 1.93 16.20
CA VAL A 40 12.69 2.83 15.58
C VAL A 40 13.22 4.27 15.64
N ARG A 41 13.21 4.97 14.51
CA ARG A 41 13.61 6.39 14.37
C ARG A 41 12.44 7.28 13.95
N VAL A 42 11.59 6.76 13.06
CA VAL A 42 10.44 7.49 12.49
C VAL A 42 9.23 6.59 12.53
N VAL A 43 8.08 7.14 12.93
CA VAL A 43 6.78 6.49 12.85
C VAL A 43 5.84 7.40 12.08
N SER A 44 5.36 6.97 10.92
CA SER A 44 4.33 7.67 10.16
C SER A 44 3.00 6.95 10.25
N PHE A 45 1.91 7.71 10.38
CA PHE A 45 0.55 7.18 10.46
C PHE A 45 -0.26 7.55 9.22
N ASP A 46 -1.04 6.61 8.69
CA ASP A 46 -2.30 6.99 8.06
C ASP A 46 -3.26 7.59 9.10
N LEU A 47 -4.28 8.30 8.65
CA LEU A 47 -5.19 9.02 9.51
C LEU A 47 -6.61 8.43 9.51
N ASP A 48 -7.17 8.21 8.32
CA ASP A 48 -8.60 8.04 8.13
C ASP A 48 -9.03 6.57 8.26
N ASN A 49 -9.73 6.23 9.36
CA ASN A 49 -9.95 4.86 9.85
C ASN A 49 -8.70 4.17 10.41
N THR A 50 -7.61 4.91 10.60
CA THR A 50 -6.48 4.49 11.43
C THR A 50 -6.53 5.16 12.80
N LEU A 51 -6.53 6.49 12.87
CA LEU A 51 -6.55 7.24 14.13
C LEU A 51 -7.95 7.60 14.61
N TRP A 52 -8.92 7.72 13.69
CA TRP A 52 -10.30 8.09 13.99
C TRP A 52 -11.29 7.52 12.99
N VAL A 53 -12.55 7.45 13.40
CA VAL A 53 -13.66 6.98 12.55
C VAL A 53 -14.05 8.07 11.56
N THR A 54 -13.54 8.00 10.32
CA THR A 54 -13.76 9.01 9.28
C THR A 54 -15.23 9.28 9.01
N SER A 55 -16.08 8.24 8.96
CA SER A 55 -17.50 8.42 8.65
C SER A 55 -18.23 9.25 9.72
N ALA A 56 -17.94 9.01 11.00
CA ALA A 56 -18.55 9.75 12.10
C ALA A 56 -18.08 11.21 12.12
N THR A 57 -16.77 11.42 11.96
CA THR A 57 -16.13 12.73 11.86
C THR A 57 -16.69 13.57 10.70
N ILE A 58 -16.79 12.99 9.50
CA ILE A 58 -17.30 13.68 8.31
C ILE A 58 -18.81 13.95 8.44
N SER A 59 -19.57 13.01 9.01
CA SER A 59 -21.00 13.22 9.25
C SER A 59 -21.25 14.41 10.18
N ALA A 60 -20.54 14.50 11.31
CA ALA A 60 -20.66 15.61 12.24
C ALA A 60 -20.29 16.95 11.59
N ALA A 61 -19.21 16.97 10.78
CA ALA A 61 -18.81 18.16 10.03
C ALA A 61 -19.87 18.60 9.00
N ASN A 62 -20.49 17.64 8.29
CA ASN A 62 -21.56 17.93 7.34
C ASN A 62 -22.82 18.49 8.04
N GLU A 63 -23.18 17.97 9.22
CA GLU A 63 -24.27 18.54 10.02
C GLU A 63 -23.98 19.98 10.47
N ALA A 64 -22.76 20.26 10.92
CA ALA A 64 -22.35 21.61 11.30
C ALA A 64 -22.38 22.59 10.11
N LEU A 65 -21.95 22.14 8.93
CA LEU A 65 -22.04 22.92 7.70
C LEU A 65 -23.49 23.22 7.31
N ALA A 66 -24.37 22.21 7.36
CA ALA A 66 -25.79 22.39 7.07
C ALA A 66 -26.42 23.41 8.03
N ALA A 67 -26.17 23.28 9.33
CA ALA A 67 -26.66 24.21 10.35
C ALA A 67 -26.11 25.63 10.17
N PHE A 68 -24.85 25.77 9.78
CA PHE A 68 -24.23 27.07 9.50
C PHE A 68 -24.87 27.79 8.32
N LEU A 69 -25.17 27.05 7.24
CA LEU A 69 -25.86 27.58 6.07
C LEU A 69 -27.32 27.95 6.41
N ASP A 70 -28.02 27.10 7.16
CA ASP A 70 -29.39 27.36 7.61
C ASP A 70 -29.48 28.62 8.49
N ALA A 71 -28.53 28.82 9.41
CA ALA A 71 -28.47 30.00 10.27
C ALA A 71 -28.31 31.32 9.47
N ARG A 72 -27.86 31.23 8.21
CA ARG A 72 -27.71 32.38 7.29
C ARG A 72 -28.88 32.52 6.31
N GLY A 73 -29.89 31.67 6.44
CA GLY A 73 -31.04 31.64 5.54
C GLY A 73 -30.70 31.12 4.14
N VAL A 74 -29.60 30.36 3.99
CA VAL A 74 -29.26 29.72 2.72
C VAL A 74 -30.23 28.55 2.50
N VAL A 75 -30.95 28.59 1.39
CA VAL A 75 -31.80 27.50 0.92
C VAL A 75 -30.89 26.37 0.42
N GLN A 76 -31.07 25.17 0.96
CA GLN A 76 -30.30 23.96 0.62
C GLN A 76 -31.23 22.89 0.01
N PRO A 77 -31.52 22.92 -1.31
CA PRO A 77 -32.41 21.92 -1.93
C PRO A 77 -31.89 20.49 -1.82
N GLN A 78 -30.57 20.35 -1.71
CA GLN A 78 -29.86 19.10 -1.49
C GLN A 78 -28.71 19.35 -0.52
N ARG A 79 -28.29 18.31 0.20
CA ARG A 79 -27.10 18.37 1.06
C ARG A 79 -25.83 18.55 0.24
N ILE A 80 -24.87 19.29 0.78
CA ILE A 80 -23.61 19.63 0.10
C ILE A 80 -22.87 18.38 -0.39
N GLU A 81 -22.76 17.33 0.43
CA GLU A 81 -22.11 16.08 0.07
C GLU A 81 -22.80 15.33 -1.09
N THR A 82 -24.10 15.55 -1.29
CA THR A 82 -24.81 15.00 -2.47
C THR A 82 -24.38 15.75 -3.73
N ILE A 83 -24.29 17.07 -3.65
CA ILE A 83 -23.83 17.91 -4.77
C ILE A 83 -22.37 17.65 -5.10
N MET A 84 -21.51 17.43 -4.11
CA MET A 84 -20.13 16.98 -4.33
C MET A 84 -20.10 15.69 -5.17
N GLY A 85 -20.95 14.71 -4.87
CA GLY A 85 -21.06 13.48 -5.66
C GLY A 85 -21.54 13.71 -7.10
N ILE A 86 -22.39 14.71 -7.33
CA ILE A 86 -22.85 15.12 -8.67
C ILE A 86 -21.71 15.79 -9.44
N LEU A 87 -21.09 16.81 -8.85
CA LEU A 87 -19.98 17.56 -9.47
C LEU A 87 -18.79 16.65 -9.82
N PHE A 88 -18.46 15.70 -8.94
CA PHE A 88 -17.39 14.74 -9.22
C PHE A 88 -17.70 13.86 -10.43
N LYS A 89 -18.96 13.44 -10.62
CA LYS A 89 -19.38 12.64 -11.77
C LYS A 89 -19.42 13.46 -13.05
N GLU A 90 -19.86 14.71 -12.96
CA GLU A 90 -19.95 15.62 -14.12
C GLU A 90 -18.57 16.05 -14.62
N ASN A 91 -17.58 16.21 -13.73
CA ASN A 91 -16.25 16.67 -14.08
C ASN A 91 -15.16 15.99 -13.24
N LYS A 92 -14.97 14.69 -13.44
CA LYS A 92 -13.96 13.89 -12.72
C LYS A 92 -12.55 14.50 -12.84
N GLU A 93 -12.17 14.96 -14.03
CA GLU A 93 -10.82 15.49 -14.32
C GLU A 93 -10.50 16.75 -13.49
N ARG A 94 -11.49 17.59 -13.19
CA ARG A 94 -11.30 18.77 -12.33
C ARG A 94 -10.94 18.40 -10.89
N TYR A 95 -11.52 17.31 -10.38
CA TYR A 95 -11.42 16.93 -8.98
C TYR A 95 -10.48 15.75 -8.73
N CYS A 96 -10.00 15.11 -9.79
CA CYS A 96 -8.98 14.09 -9.78
C CYS A 96 -8.07 14.31 -11.00
N PRO A 97 -7.37 15.45 -11.07
CA PRO A 97 -6.48 15.73 -12.19
C PRO A 97 -5.28 14.82 -12.07
N ILE A 98 -4.96 14.07 -13.13
CA ILE A 98 -3.84 13.13 -13.31
C ILE A 98 -4.29 11.65 -13.31
N GLU A 99 -4.38 11.08 -14.52
CA GLU A 99 -4.09 9.66 -14.75
C GLU A 99 -2.76 9.62 -15.53
N VAL A 100 -1.63 9.97 -14.88
CA VAL A 100 -0.33 9.58 -15.45
C VAL A 100 -0.32 8.06 -15.38
N GLU A 101 0.01 7.38 -16.48
CA GLU A 101 -0.21 5.96 -16.78
C GLU A 101 0.21 4.91 -15.72
N GLN A 102 0.72 5.32 -14.55
CA GLN A 102 1.12 4.44 -13.45
C GLN A 102 0.85 5.01 -12.03
N ALA A 103 0.13 6.13 -11.89
CA ALA A 103 -0.02 6.83 -10.61
C ALA A 103 -1.46 7.25 -10.30
N LYS A 104 -1.90 7.00 -9.05
CA LYS A 104 -3.23 7.37 -8.57
C LYS A 104 -3.23 8.82 -8.09
N ALA A 105 -3.95 9.69 -8.79
CA ALA A 105 -4.17 11.06 -8.34
C ALA A 105 -5.04 11.13 -7.07
N PRO A 106 -4.78 12.12 -6.21
CA PRO A 106 -5.64 12.44 -5.09
C PRO A 106 -6.97 13.02 -5.57
N ALA A 107 -8.02 12.74 -4.80
CA ALA A 107 -9.24 13.51 -4.90
C ALA A 107 -9.03 14.88 -4.25
N LEU A 108 -9.30 15.96 -5.00
CA LEU A 108 -9.25 17.34 -4.52
C LEU A 108 -10.53 17.66 -3.73
N LEU A 109 -10.67 17.03 -2.56
CA LEU A 109 -11.88 17.09 -1.73
C LEU A 109 -12.17 18.50 -1.19
N THR A 110 -11.12 19.31 -0.99
CA THR A 110 -11.25 20.70 -0.55
C THR A 110 -11.91 21.52 -1.65
N LEU A 111 -11.36 21.46 -2.87
CA LEU A 111 -11.92 22.14 -4.05
C LEU A 111 -13.35 21.68 -4.33
N LEU A 112 -13.60 20.37 -4.31
CA LEU A 112 -14.92 19.80 -4.58
C LEU A 112 -15.99 20.31 -3.61
N ARG A 113 -15.67 20.40 -2.32
CA ARG A 113 -16.61 20.91 -1.31
C ARG A 113 -16.88 22.40 -1.49
N LYS A 114 -15.84 23.21 -1.74
CA LYS A 114 -16.00 24.65 -1.99
C LYS A 114 -16.84 24.92 -3.24
N ASP A 115 -16.58 24.19 -4.32
CA ASP A 115 -17.39 24.28 -5.55
C ASP A 115 -18.85 23.89 -5.32
N ALA A 116 -19.11 22.84 -4.51
CA ALA A 116 -20.47 22.42 -4.17
C ALA A 116 -21.23 23.49 -3.35
N ILE A 117 -20.58 24.11 -2.37
CA ILE A 117 -21.16 25.22 -1.59
C ILE A 117 -21.43 26.41 -2.52
N ARG A 118 -20.43 26.80 -3.31
CA ARG A 118 -20.53 27.92 -4.25
C ARG A 118 -21.67 27.72 -5.24
N LYS A 119 -21.88 26.49 -5.72
CA LYS A 119 -22.99 26.14 -6.61
C LYS A 119 -24.36 26.44 -5.98
N ILE A 120 -24.63 25.99 -4.74
CA ILE A 120 -25.89 26.31 -4.04
C ILE A 120 -26.06 27.82 -3.87
N LEU A 121 -25.00 28.52 -3.49
CA LEU A 121 -25.06 29.96 -3.23
C LEU A 121 -25.43 30.75 -4.51
N LEU A 122 -24.86 30.35 -5.65
CA LEU A 122 -25.12 30.96 -6.95
C LEU A 122 -26.51 30.58 -7.49
N ASP A 123 -26.78 29.29 -7.60
CA ASP A 123 -27.91 28.77 -8.37
C ASP A 123 -29.23 28.89 -7.60
N ASP A 124 -29.20 28.62 -6.29
CA ASP A 124 -30.41 28.50 -5.46
C ASP A 124 -30.64 29.72 -4.55
N ASN A 125 -29.63 30.56 -4.36
CA ASN A 125 -29.67 31.68 -3.40
C ASN A 125 -29.36 33.05 -4.01
N GLY A 126 -29.00 33.12 -5.30
CA GLY A 126 -28.82 34.38 -6.03
C GLY A 126 -27.61 35.22 -5.58
N TYR A 127 -26.60 34.60 -4.96
CA TYR A 127 -25.37 35.30 -4.58
C TYR A 127 -24.61 35.75 -5.84
N SER A 128 -23.87 36.86 -5.73
CA SER A 128 -22.88 37.21 -6.75
C SER A 128 -21.69 36.23 -6.69
N SER A 129 -20.93 36.09 -7.77
CA SER A 129 -19.75 35.21 -7.78
C SER A 129 -18.73 35.55 -6.70
N GLU A 130 -18.52 36.83 -6.41
CA GLU A 130 -17.58 37.27 -5.37
C GLU A 130 -18.11 36.94 -3.96
N SER A 131 -19.39 37.22 -3.71
CA SER A 131 -20.01 36.92 -2.40
C SER A 131 -20.12 35.42 -2.15
N ALA A 132 -20.38 34.63 -3.19
CA ALA A 132 -20.43 33.18 -3.11
C ALA A 132 -19.06 32.58 -2.80
N GLU A 133 -17.97 33.11 -3.37
CA GLU A 133 -16.61 32.67 -3.08
C GLU A 133 -16.25 32.91 -1.60
N CYS A 134 -16.41 34.15 -1.11
CA CYS A 134 -16.14 34.48 0.28
C CYS A 134 -16.98 33.63 1.26
N SER A 135 -18.26 33.44 0.95
CA SER A 135 -19.17 32.65 1.79
C SER A 135 -18.84 31.15 1.75
N ALA A 136 -18.40 30.63 0.60
CA ALA A 136 -17.96 29.24 0.48
C ALA A 136 -16.69 28.98 1.28
N GLU A 137 -15.74 29.92 1.32
CA GLU A 137 -14.54 29.82 2.16
C GLU A 137 -14.91 29.74 3.64
N GLU A 138 -15.79 30.64 4.09
CA GLU A 138 -16.22 30.69 5.50
C GLU A 138 -17.00 29.44 5.92
N ALA A 139 -17.90 28.96 5.04
CA ALA A 139 -18.63 27.72 5.24
C ALA A 139 -17.69 26.51 5.30
N PHE A 140 -16.70 26.46 4.40
CA PHE A 140 -15.69 25.41 4.40
C PHE A 140 -14.81 25.44 5.66
N GLN A 141 -14.46 26.64 6.15
CA GLN A 141 -13.72 26.78 7.40
C GLN A 141 -14.56 26.30 8.61
N THR A 142 -15.86 26.60 8.61
CA THR A 142 -16.78 26.10 9.64
C THR A 142 -16.87 24.58 9.62
N TRP A 143 -17.01 23.98 8.44
CA TRP A 143 -16.96 22.53 8.26
C TRP A 143 -15.64 21.94 8.75
N THR A 144 -14.52 22.59 8.44
CA THR A 144 -13.18 22.14 8.84
C THR A 144 -13.00 22.15 10.36
N ASN A 145 -13.42 23.23 11.04
CA ASN A 145 -13.36 23.33 12.49
C ASN A 145 -14.23 22.26 13.16
N ALA A 146 -15.48 22.12 12.70
CA ALA A 146 -16.39 21.10 13.22
C ALA A 146 -15.85 19.68 13.01
N ARG A 147 -15.13 19.44 11.92
CA ARG A 147 -14.43 18.18 11.67
C ARG A 147 -13.31 17.93 12.68
N HIS A 148 -12.49 18.94 12.97
CA HIS A 148 -11.43 18.81 13.98
C HIS A 148 -12.01 18.53 15.37
N ASP A 149 -13.09 19.23 15.74
CA ASP A 149 -13.80 19.00 16.99
C ASP A 149 -14.37 17.57 17.05
N ALA A 150 -14.96 17.09 15.95
CA ALA A 150 -15.50 15.74 15.89
C ALA A 150 -14.42 14.66 16.00
N ILE A 151 -13.19 14.88 15.50
CA ILE A 151 -12.09 13.93 15.62
C ILE A 151 -11.80 13.62 17.09
N THR A 152 -11.78 14.63 17.96
CA THR A 152 -11.55 14.48 19.40
C THR A 152 -12.46 13.45 20.07
N PHE A 153 -13.69 13.30 19.59
CA PHE A 153 -14.67 12.37 20.15
C PHE A 153 -14.76 11.03 19.41
N ASN A 154 -14.09 10.88 18.27
CA ASN A 154 -14.19 9.72 17.37
C ASN A 154 -12.83 9.05 17.10
N MET A 155 -11.84 9.27 17.97
CA MET A 155 -10.54 8.59 17.88
C MET A 155 -10.69 7.08 18.17
N ALA A 156 -9.78 6.28 17.62
CA ALA A 156 -9.58 4.92 18.08
C ALA A 156 -9.21 4.89 19.58
N GLU A 157 -9.40 3.75 20.21
CA GLU A 157 -9.14 3.59 21.63
C GLU A 157 -7.66 3.78 21.94
N ALA A 158 -7.37 4.52 23.03
CA ALA A 158 -6.03 4.77 23.53
C ALA A 158 -5.05 5.46 22.56
N VAL A 159 -5.54 6.17 21.52
CA VAL A 159 -4.69 6.88 20.54
C VAL A 159 -3.73 7.86 21.23
N LYS A 160 -4.21 8.64 22.20
CA LYS A 160 -3.40 9.68 22.86
C LYS A 160 -2.32 9.06 23.74
N GLU A 161 -2.67 8.04 24.50
CA GLU A 161 -1.78 7.27 25.35
C GLU A 161 -0.70 6.59 24.50
N CYS A 162 -1.11 5.96 23.40
CA CYS A 162 -0.21 5.33 22.44
C CYS A 162 0.77 6.35 21.83
N LEU A 163 0.30 7.50 21.35
CA LEU A 163 1.17 8.54 20.79
C LEU A 163 2.13 9.12 21.84
N GLN A 164 1.68 9.25 23.10
CA GLN A 164 2.52 9.68 24.19
C GLN A 164 3.64 8.68 24.51
N GLU A 165 3.33 7.38 24.52
CA GLU A 165 4.33 6.34 24.70
C GLU A 165 5.36 6.33 23.56
N ILE A 166 4.90 6.46 22.32
CA ILE A 166 5.80 6.51 21.14
C ILE A 166 6.70 7.75 21.22
N ALA A 167 6.16 8.91 21.58
CA ALA A 167 6.93 10.15 21.71
C ALA A 167 7.98 10.08 22.83
N ALA A 168 7.78 9.20 23.83
CA ALA A 168 8.73 8.98 24.91
C ALA A 168 9.92 8.09 24.52
N ILE A 169 9.84 7.34 23.41
CA ILE A 169 10.92 6.47 22.93
C ILE A 169 12.16 7.32 22.62
N GLN A 170 13.28 7.00 23.28
CA GLN A 170 14.57 7.64 23.06
C GLN A 170 15.49 6.75 22.23
N THR A 171 16.01 7.30 21.14
CA THR A 171 16.95 6.64 20.23
C THR A 171 18.37 6.59 20.79
N SER A 172 19.21 5.71 20.25
CA SER A 172 20.60 5.54 20.71
C SER A 172 21.46 6.81 20.67
N ASP A 173 21.13 7.73 19.77
CA ASP A 173 21.77 9.04 19.60
C ASP A 173 21.16 10.13 20.49
N GLY A 174 20.24 9.76 21.40
CA GLY A 174 19.66 10.64 22.42
C GLY A 174 18.53 11.54 21.92
N HIS A 175 17.96 11.25 20.75
CA HIS A 175 16.81 11.95 20.21
C HIS A 175 15.50 11.21 20.53
N SER A 176 14.37 11.90 20.45
CA SER A 176 13.06 11.25 20.48
C SER A 176 12.66 10.78 19.09
N VAL A 177 11.84 9.72 19.03
CA VAL A 177 11.28 9.24 17.76
C VAL A 177 10.47 10.33 17.07
N VAL A 178 10.69 10.49 15.77
CA VAL A 178 9.93 11.45 14.95
C VAL A 178 8.61 10.82 14.54
N ILE A 179 7.51 11.44 14.97
CA ILE A 179 6.14 11.02 14.62
C ILE A 179 5.60 11.93 13.52
N GLY A 180 4.98 11.37 12.48
CA GLY A 180 4.31 12.15 11.44
C GLY A 180 3.11 11.45 10.82
N ALA A 181 2.50 12.11 9.84
CA ALA A 181 1.34 11.60 9.12
C ALA A 181 1.58 11.57 7.60
N ILE A 182 1.09 10.53 6.93
CA ILE A 182 1.07 10.39 5.47
C ILE A 182 -0.33 9.93 5.08
N THR A 183 -1.13 10.84 4.50
CA THR A 183 -2.56 10.62 4.27
C THR A 183 -2.96 10.87 2.81
N ASP A 184 -3.91 10.06 2.31
CA ASP A 184 -4.61 10.30 1.03
C ASP A 184 -5.63 11.45 1.12
N GLY A 185 -6.01 11.83 2.34
CA GLY A 185 -6.98 12.88 2.62
C GLY A 185 -6.39 14.28 2.68
N ASN A 186 -7.16 15.20 3.27
CA ASN A 186 -6.78 16.59 3.49
C ASN A 186 -6.66 16.96 4.98
N SER A 187 -6.65 15.95 5.86
CA SER A 187 -6.45 16.10 7.30
C SER A 187 -5.00 16.48 7.63
N ASP A 188 -4.81 17.28 8.67
CA ASP A 188 -3.51 17.53 9.28
C ASP A 188 -3.66 17.45 10.81
N PRO A 189 -3.11 16.41 11.47
CA PRO A 189 -3.26 16.23 12.91
C PRO A 189 -2.59 17.33 13.73
N ARG A 190 -1.69 18.12 13.11
CA ARG A 190 -1.08 19.31 13.75
C ARG A 190 -2.07 20.45 13.97
N LEU A 191 -3.22 20.41 13.30
CA LEU A 191 -4.31 21.38 13.45
C LEU A 191 -5.37 20.93 14.46
N ILE A 192 -5.16 19.80 15.14
CA ILE A 192 -6.09 19.22 16.12
C ILE A 192 -5.41 19.32 17.49
N ASP A 193 -5.98 20.10 18.40
CA ASP A 193 -5.33 20.46 19.67
C ASP A 193 -4.80 19.24 20.45
N GLU A 194 -5.60 18.18 20.55
CA GLU A 194 -5.23 16.98 21.30
C GLU A 194 -4.09 16.16 20.67
N LEU A 195 -3.89 16.28 19.35
CA LEU A 195 -2.88 15.52 18.60
C LEU A 195 -1.64 16.36 18.27
N SER A 196 -1.80 17.69 18.17
CA SER A 196 -0.83 18.60 17.55
C SER A 196 0.58 18.48 18.11
N LYS A 197 0.70 18.31 19.42
CA LYS A 197 1.96 18.18 20.16
C LYS A 197 2.75 16.90 19.84
N TYR A 198 2.13 15.89 19.24
CA TYR A 198 2.80 14.62 18.94
C TYR A 198 3.38 14.59 17.51
N PHE A 199 2.79 15.29 16.56
CA PHE A 199 3.14 15.20 15.14
C PHE A 199 4.16 16.27 14.71
N HIS A 200 5.29 15.83 14.17
CA HIS A 200 6.38 16.67 13.68
C HIS A 200 6.17 17.08 12.22
N PHE A 201 5.57 16.22 11.40
CA PHE A 201 5.29 16.47 9.99
C PHE A 201 3.94 15.87 9.56
N CYS A 202 3.40 16.35 8.44
CA CYS A 202 2.21 15.80 7.81
C CYS A 202 2.27 16.01 6.30
N VAL A 203 2.31 14.91 5.56
CA VAL A 203 2.25 14.88 4.10
C VAL A 203 0.84 14.48 3.68
N ASN A 204 0.16 15.35 2.94
CA ASN A 204 -1.19 15.09 2.45
C ASN A 204 -1.22 15.00 0.92
N ALA A 205 -1.93 14.01 0.40
CA ALA A 205 -1.95 13.72 -1.03
C ALA A 205 -2.47 14.91 -1.85
N GLU A 206 -3.45 15.67 -1.35
CA GLU A 206 -3.99 16.85 -2.05
C GLU A 206 -2.93 17.94 -2.31
N LYS A 207 -1.99 18.21 -1.38
CA LYS A 207 -0.92 19.21 -1.64
C LYS A 207 0.21 18.63 -2.50
N VAL A 208 0.47 17.33 -2.38
CA VAL A 208 1.54 16.66 -3.14
C VAL A 208 1.12 16.36 -4.58
N GLY A 209 -0.18 16.16 -4.83
CA GLY A 209 -0.73 15.74 -6.12
C GLY A 209 -0.64 14.24 -6.39
N ILE A 210 -0.25 13.43 -5.40
CA ILE A 210 -0.03 11.97 -5.54
C ILE A 210 -0.54 11.28 -4.27
N SER A 211 -1.27 10.17 -4.43
CA SER A 211 -1.80 9.34 -3.32
C SER A 211 -1.03 8.03 -3.15
N LYS A 212 -1.18 7.42 -1.97
CA LYS A 212 -0.77 6.03 -1.73
C LYS A 212 -1.51 5.08 -2.69
N PRO A 213 -0.89 3.96 -3.11
CA PRO A 213 0.40 3.41 -2.67
C PRO A 213 1.63 3.99 -3.40
N ASP A 214 1.51 5.07 -4.17
CA ASP A 214 2.64 5.60 -4.92
C ASP A 214 3.76 6.11 -3.99
N LYS A 215 4.94 5.50 -4.10
CA LYS A 215 6.11 5.79 -3.27
C LYS A 215 6.50 7.27 -3.20
N ARG A 216 6.17 8.07 -4.21
CA ARG A 216 6.51 9.51 -4.26
C ARG A 216 5.90 10.30 -3.11
N ILE A 217 4.78 9.86 -2.54
CA ILE A 217 4.22 10.51 -1.34
C ILE A 217 5.12 10.31 -0.11
N TYR A 218 5.76 9.14 0.04
CA TYR A 218 6.72 8.86 1.12
C TYR A 218 8.05 9.57 0.86
N LEU A 219 8.51 9.62 -0.39
CA LEU A 219 9.70 10.42 -0.75
C LEU A 219 9.51 11.90 -0.45
N LYS A 220 8.27 12.42 -0.53
CA LYS A 220 7.98 13.78 -0.09
C LYS A 220 8.17 13.96 1.42
N ALA A 221 7.79 12.97 2.22
CA ALA A 221 8.06 12.97 3.66
C ALA A 221 9.57 12.94 3.95
N VAL A 222 10.35 12.17 3.18
CA VAL A 222 11.82 12.15 3.29
C VAL A 222 12.41 13.53 3.05
N GLN A 223 11.96 14.25 2.02
CA GLN A 223 12.41 15.61 1.74
C GLN A 223 12.10 16.58 2.91
N GLU A 224 10.90 16.48 3.49
CA GLU A 224 10.54 17.31 4.67
C GLU A 224 11.42 16.99 5.90
N LEU A 225 11.91 15.76 6.00
CA LEU A 225 12.72 15.27 7.12
C LEU A 225 14.23 15.39 6.92
N ALA A 226 14.72 15.69 5.72
CA ALA A 226 16.16 15.74 5.41
C ALA A 226 16.93 16.73 6.32
N GLY A 227 16.28 17.82 6.72
CA GLY A 227 16.86 18.81 7.64
C GLY A 227 16.76 18.44 9.13
N HIS A 228 16.11 17.34 9.50
CA HIS A 228 15.87 17.00 10.90
C HIS A 228 17.17 16.51 11.59
N PRO A 229 17.58 17.09 12.75
CA PRO A 229 18.85 16.77 13.38
C PRO A 229 19.08 15.28 13.66
N SER A 230 18.04 14.56 14.09
CA SER A 230 18.12 13.12 14.39
C SER A 230 18.16 12.23 13.14
N LEU A 231 17.86 12.77 11.96
CA LEU A 231 17.75 12.02 10.70
C LEU A 231 18.79 12.41 9.66
N LYS A 232 19.55 13.49 9.89
CA LYS A 232 20.54 14.03 8.95
C LYS A 232 21.60 13.01 8.49
N HIS A 233 21.94 12.03 9.33
CA HIS A 233 22.90 10.99 8.98
C HIS A 233 22.26 9.78 8.28
N LEU A 234 20.93 9.67 8.32
CA LEU A 234 20.14 8.59 7.72
C LEU A 234 19.58 8.99 6.35
N LEU A 235 19.23 10.26 6.20
CA LEU A 235 18.66 10.84 4.98
C LEU A 235 19.71 11.68 4.26
N PRO A 236 19.80 11.60 2.92
CA PRO A 236 20.70 12.44 2.14
C PRO A 236 20.25 13.91 2.17
N ASP A 237 21.20 14.84 1.98
CA ASP A 237 20.88 16.24 1.70
C ASP A 237 20.14 16.37 0.34
N ASP A 238 19.34 17.43 0.19
CA ASP A 238 18.24 17.68 -0.79
C ASP A 238 18.52 17.43 -2.30
N ASP A 239 19.76 17.06 -2.68
CA ASP A 239 20.25 16.96 -4.07
C ASP A 239 20.60 15.53 -4.55
N ALA A 240 20.48 14.49 -3.71
CA ALA A 240 20.78 13.12 -4.13
C ALA A 240 19.56 12.46 -4.81
N GLN A 241 19.58 12.31 -6.14
CA GLN A 241 18.76 11.31 -6.83
C GLN A 241 19.33 9.91 -6.54
N ASP A 242 19.16 9.44 -5.30
CA ASP A 242 19.65 8.14 -4.89
C ASP A 242 18.60 7.08 -5.21
N TYR A 243 18.85 6.31 -6.26
CA TYR A 243 18.13 5.06 -6.54
C TYR A 243 18.23 4.07 -5.36
N GLU A 244 19.22 4.25 -4.47
CA GLU A 244 19.40 3.47 -3.25
C GLU A 244 18.62 4.01 -2.04
N LEU A 245 18.08 5.24 -2.08
CA LEU A 245 17.38 5.85 -0.95
C LEU A 245 16.19 4.99 -0.52
N GLU A 246 15.44 4.50 -1.50
CA GLU A 246 14.27 3.64 -1.32
C GLU A 246 14.61 2.38 -0.53
N SER A 247 15.79 1.79 -0.76
CA SER A 247 16.23 0.59 -0.04
C SER A 247 16.73 0.87 1.39
N ARG A 248 16.95 2.14 1.74
CA ARG A 248 17.57 2.59 3.00
C ARG A 248 16.60 3.25 3.99
N LEU A 249 15.35 3.50 3.59
CA LEU A 249 14.34 4.13 4.46
C LEU A 249 13.92 3.22 5.63
N GLY A 250 13.87 1.92 5.39
CA GLY A 250 13.73 0.96 6.45
C GLY A 250 15.04 0.25 6.79
N PRO A 251 15.08 -0.47 7.92
CA PRO A 251 13.93 -0.88 8.73
C PRO A 251 13.63 0.10 9.90
N TRP A 252 14.33 1.21 10.02
CA TRP A 252 14.18 2.16 11.13
C TRP A 252 12.92 3.03 11.04
N TRP A 253 12.36 3.20 9.84
CA TRP A 253 11.05 3.84 9.62
C TRP A 253 9.94 2.79 9.74
N VAL A 254 8.91 3.11 10.53
CA VAL A 254 7.67 2.32 10.64
C VAL A 254 6.49 3.11 10.08
N HIS A 255 5.68 2.51 9.22
CA HIS A 255 4.40 3.06 8.81
C HIS A 255 3.23 2.26 9.41
N VAL A 256 2.21 2.95 9.91
CA VAL A 256 1.03 2.37 10.55
C VAL A 256 -0.21 2.84 9.79
N GLY A 257 -1.07 1.91 9.36
CA GLY A 257 -2.30 2.25 8.65
C GLY A 257 -3.29 1.08 8.55
N ASP A 258 -4.51 1.35 8.12
CA ASP A 258 -5.62 0.39 8.05
C ASP A 258 -5.81 -0.22 6.66
N ASP A 259 -5.31 0.41 5.60
CA ASP A 259 -5.41 -0.10 4.23
C ASP A 259 -4.18 -0.94 3.88
N PHE A 260 -4.42 -2.22 3.61
CA PHE A 260 -3.33 -3.17 3.34
C PHE A 260 -2.49 -2.78 2.12
N ILE A 261 -3.10 -2.29 1.04
CA ILE A 261 -2.35 -1.95 -0.18
C ILE A 261 -1.69 -0.58 -0.02
N LYS A 262 -2.45 0.41 0.45
CA LYS A 262 -1.97 1.78 0.52
C LYS A 262 -0.94 2.01 1.61
N ASP A 263 -1.03 1.27 2.72
CA ASP A 263 -0.17 1.50 3.88
C ASP A 263 0.85 0.38 4.04
N VAL A 264 0.40 -0.88 4.09
CA VAL A 264 1.32 -2.01 4.34
C VAL A 264 2.20 -2.28 3.12
N VAL A 265 1.59 -2.49 1.95
CA VAL A 265 2.36 -2.80 0.73
C VAL A 265 3.24 -1.63 0.32
N ALA A 266 2.71 -0.41 0.32
CA ALA A 266 3.50 0.78 -0.01
C ALA A 266 4.70 0.97 0.93
N ALA A 267 4.55 0.64 2.21
CA ALA A 267 5.65 0.68 3.16
C ALA A 267 6.74 -0.36 2.88
N LYS A 268 6.33 -1.58 2.54
CA LYS A 268 7.23 -2.68 2.21
C LYS A 268 8.03 -2.42 0.94
N ASP A 269 7.42 -1.79 -0.06
CA ASP A 269 8.11 -1.40 -1.30
C ASP A 269 9.29 -0.43 -1.05
N LEU A 270 9.30 0.25 0.11
CA LEU A 270 10.35 1.15 0.58
C LEU A 270 11.19 0.54 1.72
N ASN A 271 11.15 -0.79 1.87
CA ASN A 271 11.84 -1.56 2.89
C ASN A 271 11.49 -1.17 4.34
N MET A 272 10.46 -0.34 4.54
CA MET A 272 10.01 0.12 5.86
C MET A 272 9.35 -1.03 6.63
N ARG A 273 9.31 -0.90 7.96
CA ARG A 273 8.44 -1.75 8.78
C ARG A 273 7.00 -1.25 8.69
N SER A 274 6.06 -2.17 8.79
CA SER A 274 4.63 -1.91 8.61
C SER A 274 3.81 -2.50 9.75
N VAL A 275 2.86 -1.72 10.28
CA VAL A 275 1.85 -2.20 11.23
C VAL A 275 0.48 -2.04 10.58
N TRP A 276 -0.22 -3.16 10.39
CA TRP A 276 -1.60 -3.13 9.91
C TRP A 276 -2.55 -2.93 11.10
N ALA A 277 -3.10 -1.73 11.22
CA ALA A 277 -4.00 -1.34 12.30
C ALA A 277 -5.46 -1.57 11.89
N ARG A 278 -6.15 -2.52 12.54
CA ARG A 278 -7.47 -2.98 12.08
C ARG A 278 -8.65 -2.48 12.92
N GLU A 279 -8.41 -1.89 14.09
CA GLU A 279 -9.46 -1.56 15.09
C GLU A 279 -10.75 -0.99 14.47
N LEU A 280 -10.61 0.04 13.62
CA LEU A 280 -11.76 0.76 13.06
C LEU A 280 -12.31 0.16 11.75
N VAL A 281 -11.66 -0.88 11.20
CA VAL A 281 -12.05 -1.55 9.95
C VAL A 281 -12.49 -3.01 10.14
N LEU A 282 -12.21 -3.62 11.31
CA LEU A 282 -12.61 -5.00 11.63
C LEU A 282 -14.10 -5.26 11.39
N ASN A 283 -14.97 -4.36 11.84
CA ASN A 283 -16.42 -4.53 11.68
C ASN A 283 -16.90 -4.37 10.23
N LYS A 284 -16.18 -3.58 9.41
CA LYS A 284 -16.51 -3.44 7.98
C LYS A 284 -16.16 -4.70 7.18
N GLN A 285 -15.13 -5.45 7.59
CA GLN A 285 -14.77 -6.71 6.94
C GLN A 285 -15.82 -7.80 7.19
N VAL A 286 -16.43 -7.82 8.38
CA VAL A 286 -17.54 -8.73 8.71
C VAL A 286 -18.81 -8.33 7.95
N ASP A 287 -19.11 -7.03 7.83
CA ASP A 287 -20.25 -6.55 7.04
C ASP A 287 -20.09 -6.79 5.53
N TYR A 288 -18.88 -6.74 4.98
CA TYR A 288 -18.63 -7.13 3.58
C TYR A 288 -18.87 -8.63 3.35
N ALA A 289 -18.45 -9.47 4.31
CA ALA A 289 -18.71 -10.91 4.29
C ALA A 289 -20.20 -11.26 4.49
N LEU A 290 -20.95 -10.45 5.25
CA LEU A 290 -22.40 -10.62 5.45
C LEU A 290 -23.25 -9.97 4.34
N SER A 291 -22.75 -8.93 3.67
CA SER A 291 -23.44 -8.26 2.54
C SER A 291 -23.27 -8.98 1.19
N GLU A 292 -22.45 -10.03 1.13
CA GLU A 292 -22.51 -11.08 0.09
C GLU A 292 -23.80 -11.93 0.15
N GLY A 293 -24.75 -11.61 1.04
CA GLY A 293 -26.14 -12.07 0.94
C GLY A 293 -26.92 -11.31 -0.14
N LYS A 294 -26.73 -11.65 -1.42
CA LYS A 294 -27.64 -11.19 -2.50
C LYS A 294 -29.10 -11.55 -2.17
N PRO A 295 -30.08 -10.67 -2.45
CA PRO A 295 -31.50 -10.99 -2.26
C PRO A 295 -31.88 -12.18 -3.16
N GLU A 296 -32.72 -13.09 -2.66
CA GLU A 296 -33.17 -14.30 -3.36
C GLU A 296 -33.56 -14.00 -4.82
N ARG A 297 -32.68 -14.41 -5.75
CA ARG A 297 -32.95 -14.33 -7.19
C ARG A 297 -33.68 -15.59 -7.61
N SER A 298 -34.77 -15.46 -8.35
CA SER A 298 -35.51 -16.60 -8.88
C SER A 298 -34.66 -17.38 -9.89
N VAL A 299 -34.93 -18.69 -9.99
CA VAL A 299 -34.18 -19.62 -10.87
C VAL A 299 -34.26 -19.16 -12.33
N GLU A 300 -35.36 -18.51 -12.73
CA GLU A 300 -35.56 -17.97 -14.07
C GLU A 300 -34.65 -16.77 -14.38
N ALA A 301 -34.28 -15.97 -13.37
CA ALA A 301 -33.34 -14.86 -13.53
C ALA A 301 -31.90 -15.37 -13.67
N LEU A 302 -31.55 -16.44 -12.95
CA LEU A 302 -30.23 -17.07 -12.99
C LEU A 302 -29.95 -17.72 -14.37
N VAL A 303 -30.92 -18.45 -14.92
CA VAL A 303 -30.79 -19.11 -16.24
C VAL A 303 -30.61 -18.09 -17.38
N LYS A 304 -31.16 -16.89 -17.22
CA LYS A 304 -31.09 -15.80 -18.22
C LYS A 304 -29.74 -15.05 -18.20
N ASP A 305 -29.06 -15.02 -17.06
CA ASP A 305 -27.71 -14.47 -16.92
C ASP A 305 -26.63 -15.47 -17.33
N VAL A 306 -26.81 -16.76 -17.01
CA VAL A 306 -25.87 -17.85 -17.39
C VAL A 306 -25.81 -18.05 -18.90
N SER A 307 -26.85 -17.66 -19.64
CA SER A 307 -26.86 -17.72 -21.11
C SER A 307 -26.24 -16.49 -21.79
N LYS A 308 -25.71 -15.51 -21.04
CA LYS A 308 -25.13 -14.27 -21.59
C LYS A 308 -23.69 -13.98 -21.20
N ASN A 309 -23.13 -14.59 -20.15
CA ASN A 309 -21.75 -14.38 -19.75
C ASN A 309 -21.01 -15.71 -19.58
N GLU A 310 -19.91 -15.88 -20.31
CA GLU A 310 -18.93 -16.92 -20.03
C GLU A 310 -18.19 -16.60 -18.73
N VAL A 311 -18.06 -17.63 -17.90
CA VAL A 311 -17.28 -17.71 -16.65
C VAL A 311 -17.89 -17.03 -15.42
N VAL A 312 -18.75 -17.79 -14.74
CA VAL A 312 -18.97 -17.65 -13.29
C VAL A 312 -17.91 -18.51 -12.58
N LYS A 313 -16.88 -17.89 -11.99
CA LYS A 313 -16.06 -18.56 -10.96
C LYS A 313 -16.74 -18.35 -9.61
N MET A 314 -17.41 -19.38 -9.12
CA MET A 314 -17.75 -19.50 -7.69
C MET A 314 -16.54 -20.08 -6.96
N GLN A 315 -16.12 -19.48 -5.85
CA GLN A 315 -15.32 -20.17 -4.84
C GLN A 315 -15.86 -19.89 -3.44
N VAL A 316 -16.11 -20.98 -2.74
CA VAL A 316 -16.57 -21.09 -1.36
C VAL A 316 -15.34 -21.27 -0.47
N GLY A 317 -15.18 -20.43 0.56
CA GLY A 317 -14.60 -20.77 1.87
C GLY A 317 -13.09 -21.03 2.03
N ALA A 318 -12.25 -20.97 1.00
CA ALA A 318 -10.80 -21.13 1.11
C ALA A 318 -10.00 -19.81 0.98
N THR A 319 -10.66 -18.71 0.64
CA THR A 319 -10.05 -17.40 0.40
C THR A 319 -9.63 -16.70 1.67
N ASP A 320 -10.42 -16.75 2.75
CA ASP A 320 -10.12 -15.99 3.97
C ASP A 320 -8.87 -16.51 4.69
N TYR A 321 -8.61 -17.81 4.66
CA TYR A 321 -7.41 -18.38 5.26
C TYR A 321 -6.15 -18.03 4.46
N LEU A 322 -6.19 -18.12 3.13
CA LEU A 322 -5.08 -17.72 2.27
C LEU A 322 -4.81 -16.22 2.34
N VAL A 323 -5.86 -15.40 2.35
CA VAL A 323 -5.75 -13.94 2.47
C VAL A 323 -5.20 -13.56 3.85
N ASN A 324 -5.69 -14.17 4.94
CA ASN A 324 -5.16 -13.92 6.28
C ASN A 324 -3.71 -14.41 6.43
N SER A 325 -3.35 -15.56 5.83
CA SER A 325 -1.98 -16.09 5.85
C SER A 325 -1.03 -15.18 5.04
N LEU A 326 -1.46 -14.69 3.88
CA LEU A 326 -0.68 -13.76 3.06
C LEU A 326 -0.50 -12.42 3.77
N HIS A 327 -1.52 -11.90 4.44
CA HIS A 327 -1.41 -10.65 5.19
C HIS A 327 -0.51 -10.77 6.41
N GLN A 328 -0.52 -11.92 7.11
CA GLN A 328 0.38 -12.22 8.22
C GLN A 328 1.84 -12.39 7.78
N GLU A 329 2.07 -12.89 6.57
CA GLU A 329 3.41 -13.00 5.99
C GLU A 329 3.95 -11.67 5.46
N PHE A 330 3.07 -10.69 5.17
CA PHE A 330 3.44 -9.43 4.52
C PHE A 330 3.53 -8.23 5.47
N ALA A 331 2.60 -8.08 6.42
CA ALA A 331 2.71 -7.04 7.44
C ALA A 331 3.73 -7.47 8.52
N ASP A 332 4.57 -6.56 9.01
CA ASP A 332 5.51 -6.92 10.10
C ASP A 332 4.80 -7.14 11.43
N ALA A 333 3.68 -6.42 11.64
CA ALA A 333 2.76 -6.65 12.75
C ALA A 333 1.32 -6.35 12.32
N ILE A 334 0.38 -7.01 12.98
CA ILE A 334 -1.06 -6.74 12.87
C ILE A 334 -1.57 -6.43 14.27
N VAL A 335 -2.33 -5.35 14.41
CA VAL A 335 -2.94 -4.95 15.68
C VAL A 335 -4.44 -4.77 15.51
N ASP A 336 -5.20 -5.35 16.42
CA ASP A 336 -6.67 -5.26 16.43
C ASP A 336 -7.17 -4.14 17.34
N ARG A 337 -6.29 -3.62 18.19
CA ARG A 337 -6.50 -2.41 19.00
C ARG A 337 -5.32 -1.46 18.79
N PHE A 338 -5.61 -0.21 18.49
CA PHE A 338 -4.63 0.81 18.19
C PHE A 338 -3.64 1.03 19.33
N GLY A 339 -4.10 0.92 20.60
CA GLY A 339 -3.23 0.99 21.77
C GLY A 339 -2.06 -0.02 21.79
N GLU A 340 -2.14 -1.12 21.04
CA GLU A 340 -1.08 -2.13 20.96
C GLU A 340 0.10 -1.68 20.08
N VAL A 341 -0.07 -0.66 19.24
CA VAL A 341 0.98 -0.13 18.36
C VAL A 341 2.23 0.28 19.16
N ALA A 342 2.04 1.01 20.28
CA ALA A 342 3.16 1.41 21.13
C ALA A 342 3.93 0.20 21.70
N THR A 343 3.24 -0.89 22.02
CA THR A 343 3.87 -2.12 22.52
C THR A 343 4.76 -2.75 21.45
N VAL A 344 4.24 -2.87 20.22
CA VAL A 344 5.00 -3.39 19.07
C VAL A 344 6.24 -2.53 18.80
N LEU A 345 6.08 -1.21 18.76
CA LEU A 345 7.18 -0.28 18.49
C LEU A 345 8.26 -0.32 19.56
N ASN A 346 7.90 -0.42 20.85
CA ASN A 346 8.86 -0.54 21.94
C ASN A 346 9.65 -1.85 21.88
N ALA A 347 9.00 -2.97 21.54
CA ALA A 347 9.67 -4.26 21.36
C ALA A 347 10.69 -4.18 20.22
N TRP A 348 10.26 -3.70 19.06
CA TRP A 348 11.09 -3.49 17.87
C TRP A 348 12.24 -2.51 18.08
N HIS A 349 12.01 -1.45 18.86
CA HIS A 349 13.04 -0.48 19.20
C HIS A 349 14.11 -1.14 20.09
N SER A 350 13.69 -1.88 21.12
CA SER A 350 14.58 -2.57 22.05
C SER A 350 15.42 -3.66 21.36
N GLU A 351 14.80 -4.46 20.49
CA GLU A 351 15.50 -5.48 19.69
C GLU A 351 16.56 -4.87 18.78
N GLY A 352 16.27 -3.70 18.20
CA GLY A 352 17.21 -2.94 17.39
C GLY A 352 18.45 -2.50 18.18
N LEU A 353 18.26 -1.99 19.40
CA LEU A 353 19.36 -1.57 20.28
C LEU A 353 20.26 -2.73 20.75
N VAL A 354 19.69 -3.92 20.96
CA VAL A 354 20.46 -5.10 21.36
C VAL A 354 21.37 -5.59 20.23
N LYS A 355 20.91 -5.56 18.98
CA LYS A 355 21.72 -5.98 17.83
C LYS A 355 22.81 -4.97 17.46
N THR A 356 22.62 -3.68 17.70
CA THR A 356 23.65 -2.65 17.48
C THR A 356 24.73 -2.64 18.57
N SER A 357 24.40 -3.09 19.79
CA SER A 357 25.33 -3.11 20.93
C SER A 357 26.16 -4.39 21.06
N THR A 358 25.83 -5.46 20.31
CA THR A 358 26.62 -6.69 20.29
C THR A 358 27.64 -6.63 19.14
N PRO A 359 28.97 -6.57 19.40
CA PRO A 359 29.94 -6.68 18.33
C PRO A 359 29.79 -8.06 17.68
N LEU A 360 29.66 -8.10 16.35
CA LEU A 360 29.80 -9.34 15.58
C LEU A 360 31.18 -9.92 15.89
N GLN A 361 31.26 -10.90 16.80
CA GLN A 361 32.43 -11.77 16.89
C GLN A 361 32.42 -12.60 15.62
N ILE A 362 33.28 -12.22 14.67
CA ILE A 362 33.67 -13.09 13.57
C ILE A 362 34.42 -14.24 14.22
N VAL A 363 33.71 -15.33 14.49
CA VAL A 363 34.34 -16.62 14.78
C VAL A 363 34.81 -17.14 13.43
N GLU A 364 36.10 -16.94 13.13
CA GLU A 364 36.79 -17.68 12.07
C GLU A 364 36.75 -19.17 12.45
N ASN A 365 35.73 -19.88 11.97
CA ASN A 365 35.76 -21.33 11.97
C ASN A 365 36.62 -21.78 10.80
N ASP A 366 37.88 -22.10 11.09
CA ASP A 366 38.76 -22.90 10.24
C ASP A 366 38.08 -24.25 9.96
N VAL A 367 37.50 -24.39 8.77
CA VAL A 367 36.99 -25.68 8.28
C VAL A 367 38.19 -26.48 7.79
N THR A 368 38.71 -27.35 8.66
CA THR A 368 39.58 -28.45 8.25
C THR A 368 38.72 -29.54 7.62
N VAL A 369 38.95 -29.79 6.33
CA VAL A 369 38.32 -30.87 5.57
C VAL A 369 38.83 -32.21 6.13
N GLN A 370 37.94 -33.03 6.69
CA GLN A 370 38.20 -34.45 6.94
C GLN A 370 37.35 -35.29 5.98
N GLU A 371 38.03 -36.17 5.25
CA GLU A 371 37.47 -37.15 4.32
C GLU A 371 36.52 -38.13 5.02
N GLU A 372 35.29 -38.26 4.51
CA GLU A 372 34.36 -39.31 4.92
C GLU A 372 34.64 -40.63 4.19
N VAL A 373 34.87 -41.68 4.97
CA VAL A 373 35.04 -43.07 4.54
C VAL A 373 33.66 -43.70 4.30
N VAL A 374 33.42 -44.13 3.06
CA VAL A 374 32.21 -44.84 2.64
C VAL A 374 32.24 -46.31 3.09
N LEU A 375 31.27 -46.71 3.92
CA LEU A 375 30.99 -48.11 4.24
C LEU A 375 29.80 -48.63 3.42
N ARG A 376 30.02 -49.76 2.75
CA ARG A 376 29.02 -50.54 1.98
C ARG A 376 28.13 -51.38 2.90
N PRO A 377 26.94 -51.77 2.41
CA PRO A 377 26.35 -53.06 2.75
C PRO A 377 26.21 -53.97 1.52
N GLU A 378 26.68 -55.21 1.67
CA GLU A 378 26.30 -56.38 0.87
C GLU A 378 24.98 -56.95 1.42
N VAL A 379 24.05 -57.40 0.56
CA VAL A 379 23.50 -58.78 0.56
C VAL A 379 22.91 -59.13 -0.83
N GLU A 380 23.37 -60.25 -1.36
CA GLU A 380 22.89 -61.11 -2.47
C GLU A 380 21.42 -61.58 -2.29
N SER A 381 20.67 -62.25 -3.18
CA SER A 381 20.71 -62.74 -4.57
C SER A 381 19.29 -63.29 -4.86
N GLY A 382 18.89 -63.45 -6.13
CA GLY A 382 17.69 -64.23 -6.48
C GLY A 382 17.14 -63.95 -7.88
N ASP A 383 17.55 -64.79 -8.84
CA ASP A 383 17.31 -64.75 -10.28
C ASP A 383 15.83 -64.95 -10.72
N THR A 384 15.44 -64.37 -11.87
CA THR A 384 15.25 -65.09 -13.17
C THR A 384 14.60 -64.20 -14.25
N GLU A 385 15.24 -64.19 -15.43
CA GLU A 385 14.79 -64.03 -16.84
C GLU A 385 13.36 -63.48 -17.11
N ASN A 386 13.09 -62.58 -18.09
CA ASN A 386 13.52 -62.66 -19.50
C ASN A 386 13.17 -61.35 -20.27
N ASP A 387 14.08 -60.93 -21.14
CA ASP A 387 13.87 -60.38 -22.50
C ASP A 387 12.85 -59.24 -22.75
N ARG A 388 13.38 -58.02 -22.99
CA ARG A 388 13.25 -57.22 -24.25
C ARG A 388 13.44 -55.72 -24.00
N THR A 389 14.60 -55.19 -24.40
CA THR A 389 14.66 -53.78 -24.85
C THR A 389 14.04 -53.69 -26.25
N PRO A 390 13.45 -52.54 -26.60
CA PRO A 390 14.18 -51.74 -27.58
C PRO A 390 14.08 -50.22 -27.36
N ASN A 391 15.25 -49.60 -27.56
CA ASN A 391 15.48 -48.35 -28.27
C ASN A 391 14.73 -47.07 -27.84
N ILE A 392 15.53 -46.21 -27.19
CA ILE A 392 15.51 -44.75 -27.32
C ILE A 392 15.48 -44.38 -28.82
N LYS A 393 14.43 -43.70 -29.25
CA LYS A 393 14.36 -42.99 -30.53
C LYS A 393 13.81 -41.57 -30.32
N ASN A 394 14.67 -40.59 -30.61
CA ASN A 394 14.42 -39.19 -30.99
C ASN A 394 13.02 -38.63 -30.67
N GLY A 395 12.88 -37.99 -29.51
CA GLY A 395 11.75 -37.10 -29.23
C GLY A 395 11.97 -35.74 -29.91
N GLY A 396 11.39 -35.52 -31.08
CA GLY A 396 11.28 -34.18 -31.66
C GLY A 396 10.47 -33.27 -30.74
N SER A 397 10.78 -31.97 -30.68
CA SER A 397 9.98 -30.99 -29.94
C SER A 397 8.74 -30.57 -30.75
N LYS A 398 7.63 -30.30 -30.06
CA LYS A 398 6.42 -29.70 -30.63
C LYS A 398 6.05 -28.44 -29.86
N PHE A 399 5.26 -27.54 -30.43
CA PHE A 399 4.83 -26.33 -29.73
C PHE A 399 3.41 -26.48 -29.19
N CYS A 400 3.14 -25.89 -28.03
CA CYS A 400 1.79 -25.78 -27.50
C CYS A 400 0.95 -24.92 -28.46
N LEU A 401 -0.18 -25.44 -28.94
CA LEU A 401 -1.03 -24.70 -29.88
C LEU A 401 -1.69 -23.44 -29.26
N PHE A 402 -1.73 -23.35 -27.92
CA PHE A 402 -2.39 -22.28 -27.20
C PHE A 402 -1.43 -21.17 -26.74
N CYS A 403 -0.31 -21.54 -26.12
CA CYS A 403 0.67 -20.56 -25.61
C CYS A 403 2.00 -20.53 -26.39
N ARG A 404 2.16 -21.40 -27.39
CA ARG A 404 3.36 -21.52 -28.25
C ARG A 404 4.65 -21.92 -27.52
N ASN A 405 4.57 -22.33 -26.25
CA ASN A 405 5.74 -22.85 -25.55
C ASN A 405 6.23 -24.18 -26.18
N THR A 406 7.54 -24.42 -26.16
CA THR A 406 8.17 -25.62 -26.73
C THR A 406 8.05 -26.78 -25.75
N LEU A 407 7.51 -27.90 -26.22
CA LEU A 407 7.25 -29.09 -25.43
C LEU A 407 8.01 -30.29 -26.03
N PRO A 408 8.39 -31.29 -25.22
CA PRO A 408 8.82 -32.59 -25.73
C PRO A 408 7.71 -33.22 -26.60
N GLY A 409 8.05 -33.86 -27.71
CA GLY A 409 7.06 -34.41 -28.66
C GLY A 409 6.06 -35.40 -28.05
N ALA A 410 6.46 -36.08 -26.97
CA ALA A 410 5.61 -37.01 -26.22
C ALA A 410 4.66 -36.34 -25.20
N ALA A 411 4.78 -35.02 -24.98
CA ALA A 411 3.96 -34.32 -23.99
C ALA A 411 2.49 -34.26 -24.42
N LYS A 412 1.61 -34.78 -23.56
CA LYS A 412 0.14 -34.75 -23.75
C LYS A 412 -0.52 -33.50 -23.19
N PHE A 413 0.19 -32.72 -22.38
CA PHE A 413 -0.29 -31.47 -21.78
C PHE A 413 0.85 -30.45 -21.75
N CYS A 414 0.52 -29.17 -21.88
CA CYS A 414 1.48 -28.07 -21.74
C CYS A 414 1.78 -27.84 -20.26
N SER A 415 3.05 -27.83 -19.87
CA SER A 415 3.47 -27.60 -18.48
C SER A 415 3.21 -26.18 -17.98
N GLU A 416 2.96 -25.23 -18.89
CA GLU A 416 2.82 -23.82 -18.54
C GLU A 416 1.37 -23.34 -18.53
N CYS A 417 0.57 -23.75 -19.52
CA CYS A 417 -0.85 -23.40 -19.56
C CYS A 417 -1.79 -24.56 -19.20
N GLY A 418 -1.28 -25.77 -18.96
CA GLY A 418 -2.07 -26.94 -18.56
C GLY A 418 -2.87 -27.61 -19.68
N GLU A 419 -2.96 -27.00 -20.86
CA GLU A 419 -3.84 -27.45 -21.95
C GLU A 419 -3.37 -28.75 -22.61
N GLY A 420 -4.35 -29.59 -22.99
CA GLY A 420 -4.14 -30.86 -23.69
C GLY A 420 -3.55 -30.69 -25.08
N GLN A 421 -2.52 -31.45 -25.40
CA GLN A 421 -1.81 -31.44 -26.69
C GLN A 421 -2.07 -32.77 -27.40
N HIS A 422 -3.11 -32.80 -28.23
CA HIS A 422 -3.51 -33.97 -29.02
C HIS A 422 -2.55 -34.25 -30.18
#